data_AF-A0A661E3C8-F1
#
_entry.id   AF-A0A661E3C8-F1
#
_cell.length_a   1.000
_cell.length_b   1.000
_cell.length_c   1.000
_cell.angle_alpha   90.00
_cell.angle_beta   90.00
_cell.angle_gamma   90.00
#
_symmetry.space_group_name_H-M   'P 1'
#
loop_
_entity.id
_entity.type
_entity.pdbx_description
1 polymer ?
#
loop_
_entity_poly.entity_id
_entity_poly.type
_entity_poly.pdbx_seq_one_letter_code
_entity_poly.pdbx_strand_id
1 'polypeptide(L)' 'TSTRNFPNRLGDGANVYLASAELAAIASIVGKLPTVEQYMEYMSDINTMADDIYRYLNFHEIESFQKAAALVDIKMV' A
#
# COMPACT_ATOMS: atom_id res chain seq x y z
N THR A 1 4.34 5.12 -5.92
CA THR A 1 3.50 3.93 -6.16
C THR A 1 2.49 4.07 -7.30
N SER A 2 2.40 5.20 -8.02
CA SER A 2 1.59 5.30 -9.25
C SER A 2 2.13 4.40 -10.36
N THR A 3 1.41 4.30 -11.48
CA THR A 3 1.79 3.48 -12.64
C THR A 3 2.57 4.24 -13.71
N ARG A 4 2.63 5.59 -13.64
CA ARG A 4 3.21 6.45 -14.69
C ARG A 4 3.88 7.70 -14.11
N ASN A 5 5.03 8.07 -14.67
CA ASN A 5 5.81 9.27 -14.29
C ASN A 5 6.24 10.13 -15.50
N PHE A 6 5.48 10.09 -16.60
CA PHE A 6 5.74 10.94 -17.77
C PHE A 6 5.70 12.44 -17.40
N PRO A 7 6.42 13.32 -18.14
CA PRO A 7 6.43 14.75 -17.88
C PRO A 7 5.03 15.34 -17.74
N ASN A 8 4.89 16.29 -16.80
CA ASN A 8 3.64 17.03 -16.55
C ASN A 8 2.44 16.17 -16.13
N ARG A 9 2.67 14.94 -15.64
CA ARG A 9 1.59 14.07 -15.16
C ARG A 9 1.09 14.43 -13.76
N LEU A 10 2.01 14.71 -12.84
CA LEU A 10 1.70 15.03 -11.44
C LEU A 10 1.95 16.49 -11.08
N GLY A 11 2.66 17.23 -11.94
CA GLY A 11 2.96 18.64 -11.76
C GLY A 11 3.84 19.15 -12.90
N ASP A 12 3.74 20.45 -13.19
CA ASP A 12 4.56 21.11 -14.21
C ASP A 12 6.02 21.14 -13.77
N GLY A 13 6.92 20.71 -14.66
CA GLY A 13 8.37 20.63 -14.38
C GLY A 13 8.77 19.63 -13.28
N ALA A 14 7.85 18.77 -12.83
CA ALA A 14 8.11 17.84 -11.74
C ALA A 14 8.90 16.61 -12.19
N ASN A 15 9.96 16.27 -11.44
CA ASN A 15 10.66 14.99 -11.58
C ASN A 15 10.03 13.96 -10.66
N VAL A 16 9.45 12.90 -11.24
CA VAL A 16 8.70 11.88 -10.51
C VAL A 16 9.38 10.52 -10.65
N TYR A 17 9.61 9.85 -9.51
CA TYR A 17 10.20 8.52 -9.45
C TYR A 17 9.15 7.49 -9.03
N LEU A 18 9.06 6.39 -9.77
CA LEU A 18 8.19 5.28 -9.42
C LEU A 18 8.91 4.32 -8.48
N ALA A 19 8.24 3.97 -7.39
CA ALA A 19 8.78 3.14 -6.31
C ALA A 19 7.64 2.39 -5.60
N SER A 20 8.01 1.37 -4.82
CA SER A 20 7.12 0.64 -3.90
C SER A 20 6.56 1.56 -2.80
N ALA A 21 5.56 1.07 -2.05
CA ALA A 21 4.95 1.83 -0.97
C ALA A 21 5.94 2.02 0.19
N GLU A 22 6.68 0.97 0.50
CA GLU A 22 7.70 0.93 1.56
C GLU A 22 8.81 1.94 1.28
N LEU A 23 9.40 1.91 0.07
CA LEU A 23 10.46 2.84 -0.30
C LEU A 23 9.95 4.29 -0.32
N ALA A 24 8.72 4.52 -0.78
CA ALA A 24 8.11 5.85 -0.77
C ALA A 24 7.87 6.37 0.67
N ALA A 25 7.45 5.51 1.59
CA ALA A 25 7.27 5.85 3.00
C ALA A 25 8.60 6.15 3.70
N ILE A 26 9.63 5.35 3.43
CA ILE A 26 10.97 5.61 3.97
C ILE A 26 11.53 6.93 3.41
N ALA A 27 11.40 7.15 2.10
CA ALA A 27 11.88 8.38 1.46
C ALA A 27 11.14 9.64 1.95
N SER A 28 9.86 9.54 2.32
CA SER A 28 9.10 10.67 2.87
C SER A 28 9.54 11.03 4.30
N ILE A 29 9.96 10.04 5.09
CA ILE A 29 10.52 10.25 6.44
C ILE A 29 11.92 10.89 6.33
N VAL A 30 12.79 10.33 5.47
CA VAL A 30 14.19 10.76 5.36
C VAL A 30 14.33 12.07 4.56
N GLY A 31 13.36 12.40 3.69
CA GLY A 31 13.37 13.59 2.84
C GLY A 31 14.26 13.47 1.59
N LYS A 32 14.72 12.27 1.26
CA LYS A 32 15.51 11.94 0.05
C LYS A 32 15.42 10.44 -0.25
N LEU A 33 15.91 10.03 -1.42
CA LEU A 33 16.11 8.60 -1.70
C LEU A 33 17.17 8.05 -0.72
N PRO A 34 16.83 7.01 0.08
CA PRO A 34 17.78 6.40 1.00
C PRO A 34 18.86 5.61 0.24
N THR A 35 19.97 5.32 0.91
CA THR A 35 20.87 4.27 0.42
C THR A 35 20.23 2.89 0.61
N VAL A 36 20.80 1.87 -0.03
CA VAL A 36 20.32 0.49 0.13
C VAL A 36 20.42 0.05 1.58
N GLU A 37 21.51 0.39 2.25
CA GLU A 37 21.76 0.02 3.66
C GLU A 37 20.70 0.67 4.57
N GLN A 38 20.43 1.96 4.38
CA GLN A 38 19.40 2.67 5.13
C GLN A 38 18.02 2.07 4.89
N TYR A 39 17.69 1.76 3.63
CA TYR A 39 16.42 1.10 3.30
C TYR A 39 16.27 -0.25 4.02
N MET A 40 17.31 -1.07 4.01
CA MET A 40 17.29 -2.39 4.64
C MET A 40 17.20 -2.29 6.17
N GLU A 41 17.78 -1.26 6.78
CA GLU A 41 17.64 -0.98 8.22
C GLU A 41 16.17 -0.73 8.57
N TYR A 42 15.49 0.20 7.89
CA TYR A 42 14.05 0.46 8.11
C TYR A 42 13.17 -0.76 7.82
N MET A 43 13.49 -1.53 6.78
CA MET A 43 12.73 -2.73 6.44
C MET A 43 12.90 -3.85 7.46
N SER A 44 14.02 -3.91 8.18
CA SER A 44 14.24 -4.94 9.18
C SER A 44 13.20 -4.87 10.30
N ASP A 45 12.85 -3.67 10.75
CA ASP A 45 11.77 -3.43 11.71
C ASP A 45 10.39 -3.79 11.13
N ILE A 46 10.08 -3.35 9.91
CA ILE A 46 8.80 -3.63 9.25
C ILE A 46 8.58 -5.14 9.08
N ASN A 47 9.64 -5.86 8.71
CA ASN A 47 9.58 -7.30 8.48
C ASN A 47 9.24 -8.09 9.75
N THR A 48 9.51 -7.55 10.95
CA THR A 48 9.12 -8.22 12.21
C THR A 48 7.60 -8.34 12.39
N MET A 49 6.83 -7.49 11.70
CA MET A 49 5.37 -7.44 11.76
C MET A 49 4.73 -7.77 10.40
N ALA A 50 5.48 -8.36 9.47
CA ALA A 50 5.04 -8.58 8.09
C ALA A 50 3.71 -9.35 8.00
N ASP A 51 3.55 -10.39 8.83
CA ASP A 51 2.35 -11.24 8.83
C ASP A 51 1.08 -10.48 9.24
N ASP A 52 1.21 -9.44 10.08
CA ASP A 52 0.09 -8.61 10.52
C ASP A 52 -0.20 -7.47 9.53
N ILE A 53 0.86 -6.91 8.93
CA ILE A 53 0.80 -5.78 8.00
C ILE A 53 0.26 -6.22 6.63
N TYR A 54 0.77 -7.31 6.07
CA TYR A 54 0.50 -7.73 4.69
C TYR A 54 -0.68 -8.70 4.58
N ARG A 55 -1.78 -8.38 5.25
CA ARG A 55 -3.03 -9.16 5.17
C ARG A 55 -3.96 -8.57 4.12
N TYR A 56 -4.43 -9.43 3.21
CA TYR A 56 -5.46 -9.05 2.26
C TYR A 56 -6.83 -8.98 2.92
N LEU A 57 -7.71 -8.19 2.32
CA LEU A 57 -9.06 -8.01 2.81
C LEU A 57 -9.95 -9.20 2.40
N ASN A 58 -10.09 -10.16 3.28
CA ASN A 58 -10.96 -11.33 3.09
C ASN A 58 -12.35 -11.05 3.67
N PHE A 59 -13.28 -10.49 2.87
CA PHE A 59 -14.62 -10.12 3.34
C PHE A 59 -15.41 -11.27 3.98
N HIS A 60 -15.16 -12.50 3.54
CA HIS A 60 -15.79 -13.70 4.08
C HIS A 60 -15.29 -14.07 5.48
N GLU A 61 -14.20 -13.49 5.97
CA GLU A 61 -13.66 -13.69 7.33
C GLU A 61 -14.06 -12.55 8.28
N ILE A 62 -14.75 -11.52 7.77
CA ILE A 62 -15.09 -10.31 8.53
C ILE A 62 -16.58 -10.32 8.86
N GLU A 63 -16.89 -10.37 10.16
CA GLU A 63 -18.26 -10.52 10.68
C GLU A 63 -19.23 -9.46 10.14
N SER A 64 -18.80 -8.21 10.01
CA SER A 64 -19.66 -7.13 9.50
C SER A 64 -20.11 -7.37 8.06
N PHE A 65 -19.22 -7.92 7.21
CA PHE A 65 -19.53 -8.25 5.83
C PHE A 65 -20.36 -9.53 5.73
N GLN A 66 -20.10 -10.53 6.58
CA GLN A 66 -20.94 -11.73 6.67
C GLN A 66 -22.39 -11.37 7.04
N LYS A 67 -22.59 -10.51 8.05
CA LYS A 67 -23.92 -10.03 8.47
C LYS A 67 -24.62 -9.27 7.35
N ALA A 68 -23.92 -8.35 6.70
CA ALA A 68 -24.48 -7.59 5.59
C ALA A 68 -24.92 -8.50 4.43
N ALA A 69 -24.09 -9.50 4.08
CA ALA A 69 -24.40 -10.47 3.03
C ALA A 69 -25.61 -11.35 3.39
N ALA A 70 -25.76 -11.76 4.66
CA ALA A 70 -26.88 -12.59 5.12
C ALA A 70 -28.25 -11.87 5.09
N LEU A 71 -28.26 -10.54 5.09
CA LEU A 71 -29.48 -9.72 5.03
C LEU A 71 -29.95 -9.45 3.59
N VAL A 72 -29.24 -9.94 2.58
CA VAL A 72 -29.61 -9.78 1.17
C VAL A 72 -30.72 -10.77 0.81
N ASP A 73 -31.90 -10.23 0.51
CA ASP A 73 -33.04 -11.03 0.02
C ASP A 73 -32.90 -11.25 -1.50
N ILE A 74 -32.66 -12.50 -1.91
CA ILE A 74 -32.53 -12.88 -3.31
C ILE A 74 -33.89 -13.38 -3.80
N LYS A 75 -34.57 -12.57 -4.61
CA LYS A 75 -35.74 -13.04 -5.36
C LYS A 75 -35.29 -14.06 -6.41
N MET A 76 -35.51 -15.34 -6.10
CA MET A 76 -35.41 -16.42 -7.08
C MET A 76 -36.56 -16.23 -8.08
N VAL A 77 -36.23 -15.93 -9.34
CA VAL A 77 -37.15 -15.91 -10.47
C VAL A 77 -37.33 -17.32 -11.01
#